data_AF-A0A2D8PUL8-F1
#
_entry.id   AF-A0A2D8PUL8-F1
#
_cell.length_a   1.000
_cell.length_b   1.000
_cell.length_c   1.000
_cell.angle_alpha   90.00
_cell.angle_beta   90.00
_cell.angle_gamma   90.00
#
_symmetry.space_group_name_H-M   'P 1'
#
loop_
_entity.id
_entity.type
_entity.pdbx_description
1 polymer ?
#
loop_
_entity_poly.entity_id
_entity_poly.type
_entity_poly.pdbx_seq_one_letter_code
_entity_poly.pdbx_strand_id
1 'polypeptide(L)'
;MIEFAEAVLGDDTARLDAARKTILDAIGPDAVVDAAGVAGLFNAIDRVADSTGAPLEADKEEMSAALRAEIGIDVFAANKEALEDTGTKPAAE
;
A
#
# COMPACT_ATOMS: atom_id res chain seq x y z
N MET A 1 13.62 -8.45 1.56
CA MET A 1 12.16 -8.54 1.81
C MET A 1 11.45 -7.23 1.46
N ILE A 2 11.86 -6.07 2.02
CA ILE A 2 11.26 -4.76 1.67
C ILE A 2 11.25 -4.52 0.15
N GLU A 3 12.38 -4.71 -0.51
CA GLU A 3 12.49 -4.57 -1.97
C GLU A 3 11.49 -5.46 -2.76
N PHE A 4 11.23 -6.68 -2.30
CA PHE A 4 10.23 -7.56 -2.92
C PHE A 4 8.80 -7.04 -2.68
N ALA A 5 8.51 -6.57 -1.46
CA ALA A 5 7.21 -6.00 -1.10
C ALA A 5 6.89 -4.73 -1.89
N GLU A 6 7.90 -3.94 -2.26
CA GLU A 6 7.72 -2.78 -3.14
C GLU A 6 7.60 -3.20 -4.60
N ALA A 7 8.51 -4.05 -5.09
CA ALA A 7 8.55 -4.46 -6.50
C ALA A 7 7.29 -5.22 -6.94
N VAL A 8 6.65 -5.99 -6.04
CA VAL A 8 5.45 -6.78 -6.35
C VAL A 8 4.21 -5.92 -6.61
N LEU A 9 4.21 -4.65 -6.22
CA LEU A 9 3.09 -3.73 -6.42
C LEU A 9 3.16 -2.95 -7.75
N GLY A 10 4.27 -3.04 -8.49
CA GLY A 10 4.48 -2.34 -9.76
C GLY A 10 4.51 -3.26 -10.97
N ASP A 11 4.73 -2.65 -12.15
CA ASP A 11 4.76 -3.36 -13.43
C ASP A 11 6.18 -3.77 -13.90
N ASP A 12 7.21 -3.46 -13.11
CA ASP A 12 8.61 -3.80 -13.43
C ASP A 12 8.91 -5.25 -13.06
N THR A 13 8.68 -6.15 -14.03
CA THR A 13 8.91 -7.58 -13.87
C THR A 13 10.39 -7.92 -13.66
N ALA A 14 11.32 -7.16 -14.24
CA ALA A 14 12.74 -7.40 -14.07
C ALA A 14 13.19 -7.08 -12.64
N ARG A 15 12.72 -5.97 -12.07
CA ARG A 15 12.93 -5.61 -10.67
C ARG A 15 12.34 -6.67 -9.73
N LEU A 16 11.12 -7.13 -10.01
CA LEU A 16 10.46 -8.16 -9.22
C LEU A 16 11.22 -9.50 -9.24
N ASP A 17 11.70 -9.93 -10.41
CA ASP A 17 12.47 -11.17 -10.54
C ASP A 17 13.81 -11.08 -9.81
N ALA A 18 14.49 -9.93 -9.89
CA ALA A 18 15.71 -9.68 -9.13
C ALA A 18 15.46 -9.76 -7.61
N ALA A 19 14.39 -9.14 -7.11
CA ALA A 19 14.03 -9.17 -5.70
C ALA A 19 13.70 -10.58 -5.20
N ARG A 20 12.96 -11.38 -5.99
CA ARG A 20 12.70 -12.80 -5.69
C ARG A 20 14.00 -13.59 -5.62
N LYS A 21 14.89 -13.39 -6.59
CA LYS A 21 16.18 -14.06 -6.63
C LYS A 21 17.03 -13.73 -5.39
N THR A 22 17.03 -12.47 -4.94
CA THR A 22 17.73 -12.09 -3.71
C THR A 22 17.21 -12.85 -2.49
N ILE A 23 15.90 -13.05 -2.36
CA ILE A 23 15.32 -13.82 -1.25
C ILE A 23 15.68 -15.31 -1.38
N LEU A 24 15.55 -15.86 -2.59
CA LEU A 24 15.90 -17.25 -2.88
C LEU A 24 17.36 -17.56 -2.52
N ASP A 25 18.28 -16.71 -2.96
CA ASP A 25 19.72 -16.91 -2.78
C ASP A 25 20.13 -16.72 -1.30
N ALA A 26 19.45 -15.85 -0.55
CA ALA A 26 19.81 -15.52 0.83
C ALA A 26 19.15 -16.43 1.88
N ILE A 27 17.92 -16.86 1.66
CA ILE A 27 17.09 -17.54 2.68
C ILE A 27 16.56 -18.89 2.18
N GLY A 28 16.26 -18.99 0.88
CA GLY A 28 15.79 -20.22 0.25
C GLY A 28 14.37 -20.13 -0.31
N PRO A 29 13.90 -21.20 -0.97
CA PRO A 29 12.64 -21.20 -1.72
C PRO A 29 11.41 -21.01 -0.85
N ASP A 30 11.38 -21.60 0.36
CA ASP A 30 10.24 -21.48 1.28
C ASP A 30 9.99 -20.01 1.66
N ALA A 31 11.06 -19.24 1.88
CA ALA A 31 10.96 -17.82 2.18
C ALA A 31 10.42 -16.98 1.01
N VAL A 32 10.63 -17.40 -0.24
CA VAL A 32 10.02 -16.75 -1.41
C VAL A 32 8.51 -16.96 -1.40
N VAL A 33 8.06 -18.18 -1.10
CA VAL A 33 6.64 -18.52 -1.02
C VAL A 33 5.98 -17.77 0.12
N ASP A 34 6.58 -17.76 1.31
CA ASP A 34 6.06 -17.04 2.48
C ASP A 34 5.96 -15.54 2.22
N ALA A 35 7.01 -14.93 1.62
CA ALA A 35 7.01 -13.52 1.27
C ALA A 35 5.84 -13.17 0.33
N ALA A 36 5.65 -13.98 -0.71
CA ALA A 36 4.58 -13.80 -1.68
C ALA A 36 3.19 -13.98 -1.04
N GLY A 37 3.05 -14.96 -0.14
CA GLY A 37 1.83 -15.19 0.62
C GLY A 37 1.46 -14.00 1.50
N VAL A 38 2.42 -13.45 2.26
CA VAL A 38 2.20 -12.26 3.10
C VAL A 38 1.82 -11.05 2.25
N ALA A 39 2.55 -10.79 1.16
CA ALA A 39 2.25 -9.67 0.26
C ALA A 39 0.84 -9.80 -0.35
N GLY A 40 0.47 -10.98 -0.84
CA GLY A 40 -0.86 -11.24 -1.38
C GLY A 40 -1.98 -11.10 -0.34
N LEU A 41 -1.73 -11.53 0.90
CA LEU A 41 -2.69 -11.42 2.00
C LEU A 41 -3.01 -9.97 2.34
N PHE A 42 -2.00 -9.12 2.53
CA PHE A 42 -2.22 -7.70 2.82
C PHE A 42 -2.85 -6.97 1.65
N ASN A 43 -2.42 -7.29 0.42
CA ASN A 43 -3.05 -6.75 -0.79
C ASN A 43 -4.56 -7.08 -0.87
N ALA A 44 -4.98 -8.24 -0.37
CA ALA A 44 -6.39 -8.63 -0.32
C ALA A 44 -7.14 -7.98 0.85
N ILE A 45 -6.61 -8.07 2.08
CA ILE A 45 -7.31 -7.60 3.30
C ILE A 45 -7.47 -6.08 3.27
N ASP A 46 -6.48 -5.33 2.80
CA ASP A 46 -6.55 -3.86 2.74
C ASP A 46 -7.75 -3.42 1.86
N ARG A 47 -7.94 -4.07 0.70
CA ARG A 47 -9.09 -3.79 -0.18
C ARG A 47 -10.42 -4.14 0.47
N VAL A 48 -10.47 -5.21 1.26
CA VAL A 48 -11.68 -5.57 2.00
C VAL A 48 -11.99 -4.49 3.04
N ALA A 49 -10.99 -4.07 3.82
CA ALA A 49 -11.13 -3.00 4.81
C ALA A 49 -11.61 -1.69 4.16
N ASP A 50 -10.98 -1.25 3.07
CA ASP A 50 -11.35 -0.05 2.32
C ASP A 50 -12.79 -0.13 1.78
N SER A 51 -13.17 -1.29 1.22
CA SER A 51 -14.51 -1.49 0.65
C SER A 51 -15.64 -1.50 1.68
N THR A 52 -15.31 -1.83 2.92
CA THR A 52 -16.28 -1.96 4.02
C THR A 52 -16.27 -0.75 4.97
N GLY A 53 -15.28 0.14 4.83
CA GLY A 53 -15.07 1.25 5.75
C GLY A 53 -14.69 0.77 7.15
N ALA A 54 -13.92 -0.31 7.26
CA ALA A 54 -13.51 -0.87 8.54
C ALA A 54 -12.79 0.21 9.39
N PRO A 55 -13.25 0.50 10.62
CA PRO A 55 -12.66 1.54 11.43
C PRO A 55 -11.31 1.11 12.01
N LEU A 56 -10.42 2.09 12.21
CA LEU A 56 -9.19 1.87 12.95
C LEU A 56 -9.51 1.64 14.45
N GLU A 57 -8.89 0.63 15.06
CA GLU A 57 -9.06 0.38 16.48
C GLU A 57 -8.34 1.45 17.32
N ALA A 58 -8.90 1.82 18.48
CA ALA A 58 -8.43 2.93 19.31
C ALA A 58 -6.93 2.83 19.66
N ASP A 59 -6.45 1.64 20.06
CA ASP A 59 -5.04 1.43 20.40
C ASP A 59 -4.13 1.67 19.18
N LYS A 60 -4.56 1.28 17.96
CA LYS A 60 -3.81 1.53 16.74
C LYS A 60 -3.89 2.98 16.29
N GLU A 61 -5.01 3.65 16.55
CA GLU A 61 -5.16 5.08 16.32
C GLU A 61 -4.13 5.86 17.15
N GLU A 62 -4.01 5.57 18.43
CA GLU A 62 -3.02 6.19 19.32
C GLU A 62 -1.59 5.88 18.85
N MET A 63 -1.27 4.61 18.60
CA MET A 63 0.08 4.19 18.19
C MET A 63 0.52 4.81 16.86
N SER A 64 -0.41 5.07 15.93
CA SER A 64 -0.11 5.59 14.59
C SER A 64 -0.19 7.11 14.49
N ALA A 65 -0.60 7.83 15.55
CA ALA A 65 -0.88 9.27 15.48
C ALA A 65 0.29 10.10 14.93
N ALA A 66 1.51 9.83 15.40
CA ALA A 66 2.70 10.57 14.96
C ALA A 66 3.00 10.33 13.47
N LEU A 67 2.91 9.07 13.03
CA LEU A 67 3.11 8.69 11.62
C LEU A 67 2.06 9.33 10.72
N ARG A 68 0.78 9.28 11.12
CA ARG A 68 -0.34 9.86 10.36
C ARG A 68 -0.18 11.36 10.18
N ALA A 69 0.28 12.06 11.21
CA ALA A 69 0.61 13.47 11.16
C ALA A 69 1.82 13.75 10.24
N GLU A 70 2.87 12.93 10.32
CA GLU A 70 4.08 13.08 9.49
C GLU A 70 3.78 12.92 7.99
N ILE A 71 2.99 11.92 7.62
CA ILE A 71 2.65 11.65 6.21
C ILE A 71 1.45 12.45 5.72
N GLY A 72 0.77 13.19 6.60
CA GLY A 72 -0.39 14.01 6.29
C GLY A 72 -1.64 13.23 5.87
N ILE A 73 -1.81 11.98 6.32
CA ILE A 73 -2.91 11.13 5.86
C ILE A 73 -4.28 11.58 6.39
N ASP A 74 -4.31 12.24 7.56
CA ASP A 74 -5.56 12.70 8.17
C ASP A 74 -6.29 13.76 7.30
N VAL A 75 -5.58 14.43 6.40
CA VAL A 75 -6.15 15.42 5.46
C VAL A 75 -6.35 14.86 4.04
N PHE A 76 -6.05 13.58 3.81
CA PHE A 76 -6.09 12.98 2.49
C PHE A 76 -7.46 13.08 1.82
N ALA A 77 -8.55 12.80 2.55
CA ALA A 77 -9.91 12.86 2.01
C ALA A 77 -10.28 14.27 1.55
N ALA A 78 -10.01 15.29 2.37
CA ALA A 78 -10.28 16.68 2.02
C ALA A 78 -9.44 17.13 0.82
N ASN A 79 -8.17 16.71 0.74
CA ASN A 79 -7.30 17.01 -0.40
C ASN A 79 -7.80 16.32 -1.69
N LYS A 80 -8.26 15.07 -1.59
CA LYS A 80 -8.82 14.34 -2.72
C LYS A 80 -10.07 15.04 -3.26
N GLU A 81 -11.00 15.42 -2.39
CA GLU A 81 -12.23 16.14 -2.77
C GLU A 81 -11.90 17.47 -3.47
N ALA A 82 -10.97 18.26 -2.92
CA ALA A 82 -10.53 19.50 -3.54
C ALA A 82 -9.89 19.30 -4.94
N LEU A 83 -9.17 18.19 -5.15
CA LEU A 83 -8.60 17.83 -6.44
C LEU A 83 -9.67 17.38 -7.45
N GLU A 84 -10.69 16.65 -7.01
CA GLU A 84 -11.82 16.22 -7.84
C GLU A 84 -12.70 17.42 -8.25
N ASP A 85 -12.91 18.38 -7.35
CA ASP A 85 -13.65 19.62 -7.62
C ASP A 85 -12.93 20.53 -8.62
N THR A 86 -11.60 20.64 -8.53
CA THR A 86 -10.79 21.45 -9.47
C THR A 86 -10.69 20.83 -10.87
N GLY A 87 -10.84 19.50 -10.99
CA GLY A 87 -10.92 18.79 -12.26
C GLY A 87 -12.26 18.92 -13.00
N THR A 88 -13.30 19.47 -12.34
CA THR A 88 -14.67 19.54 -12.86
C THR A 88 -15.02 20.89 -13.51
N LYS A 89 -14.03 21.71 -13.91
CA LYS A 89 -14.32 22.93 -14.69
C LYS A 89 -14.82 22.53 -16.09
N PRO A 90 -16.05 22.88 -16.50
CA PRO A 90 -16.51 22.60 -17.84
C PRO A 90 -15.72 23.46 -18.82
N ALA A 91 -15.24 22.83 -19.89
CA ALA A 91 -14.91 23.55 -21.12
C ALA A 91 -16.24 24.04 -21.74
N ALA A 92 -16.70 25.20 -21.28
CA ALA A 92 -17.70 26.06 -21.91
C ALA A 92 -17.27 27.48 -21.47
N GLU A 93 -16.95 28.41 -22.36
CA GLU A 93 -17.72 28.90 -23.53
C GLU A 93 -16.77 29.47 -24.60
#